data_AF-A0A8X6FA52-F1
#
_entry.id   AF-A0A8X6FA52-F1
#
_cell.length_a   1.000
_cell.length_b   1.000
_cell.length_c   1.000
_cell.angle_alpha   90.00
_cell.angle_beta   90.00
_cell.angle_gamma   90.00
#
_symmetry.space_group_name_H-M   'P 1'
#
loop_
_entity.id
_entity.type
_entity.pdbx_description
1 polymer ?
#
loop_
_entity_poly.entity_id
_entity_poly.type
_entity_poly.pdbx_seq_one_letter_code
_entity_poly.pdbx_strand_id
1 'polypeptide(L)'
;MSIYVKDTKGKEIYTIFNGGEVYATNSSGKQIYAKDSTGKEIYAQNNKQELYYAKDNESEYYAKNQGVDYYNKKINNKEIYAKYSNDEEIYAKDGNGNDIAALDNNKFYYAMNKEGDQIYIYPRNRFGNEFKVENKFTISKSGVIIYPKSKNG
;
A
#
# COMPACT_ATOMS: atom_id res chain seq x y z
N MET A 1 19.77 -4.71 13.83
CA MET A 1 19.22 -3.86 14.91
C MET A 1 18.68 -2.61 14.24
N SER A 2 17.42 -2.25 14.49
CA SER A 2 16.82 -1.04 13.93
C SER A 2 16.37 -0.21 15.11
N ILE A 3 16.89 1.01 15.22
CA ILE A 3 16.85 1.77 16.47
C ILE A 3 15.94 2.98 16.25
N TYR A 4 14.67 2.81 16.58
CA TYR A 4 13.80 3.94 16.87
C TYR A 4 13.88 4.28 18.36
N VAL A 5 13.91 5.57 18.68
CA VAL A 5 13.69 6.04 20.05
C VAL A 5 12.20 5.87 20.38
N LYS A 6 11.89 5.55 21.64
CA LYS A 6 10.50 5.43 22.10
C LYS A 6 10.10 6.64 22.95
N ASP A 7 8.86 7.08 22.82
CA ASP A 7 8.24 8.06 23.71
C ASP A 7 7.89 7.44 25.08
N THR A 8 7.39 8.26 26.00
CA THR A 8 7.00 7.82 27.35
C THR A 8 5.84 6.82 27.37
N LYS A 9 5.11 6.66 26.26
CA LYS A 9 4.02 5.70 26.09
C LYS A 9 4.47 4.44 25.34
N GLY A 10 5.75 4.35 24.97
CA GLY A 10 6.32 3.21 24.26
C GLY A 10 6.13 3.24 22.74
N LYS A 11 5.62 4.34 22.17
CA LYS A 11 5.54 4.52 20.70
C LYS A 11 6.91 4.85 20.15
N GLU A 12 7.30 4.19 19.08
CA GLU A 12 8.52 4.47 18.33
C GLU A 12 8.39 5.78 17.54
N ILE A 13 9.46 6.58 17.56
CA ILE A 13 9.52 7.90 16.94
C ILE A 13 10.47 7.85 15.74
N TYR A 14 9.97 8.30 14.60
CA TYR A 14 10.80 8.55 13.42
C TYR A 14 11.80 9.67 13.66
N THR A 15 13.01 9.52 13.12
CA THR A 15 13.94 10.65 13.02
C THR A 15 13.43 11.63 11.99
N ILE A 16 13.54 12.93 12.23
CA ILE A 16 13.17 13.96 11.26
C ILE A 16 14.42 14.47 10.55
N PHE A 17 14.39 14.48 9.23
CA PHE A 17 15.44 15.04 8.38
C PHE A 17 14.82 15.86 7.25
N ASN A 18 15.31 17.08 7.04
CA ASN A 18 14.76 18.02 6.04
C ASN A 18 13.23 18.18 6.10
N GLY A 19 12.67 18.11 7.32
CA GLY A 19 11.23 18.27 7.56
C GLY A 19 10.37 17.03 7.24
N GLY A 20 10.96 15.88 6.91
CA GLY A 20 10.25 14.61 6.76
C GLY A 20 10.76 13.55 7.73
N GLU A 21 9.89 12.60 8.07
CA GLU A 21 10.24 11.45 8.89
C GLU A 21 11.17 10.48 8.11
N VAL A 22 12.05 9.75 8.77
CA VAL A 22 13.01 8.87 8.09
C VAL A 22 12.93 7.48 8.66
N TYR A 23 12.74 6.51 7.76
CA TYR A 23 12.80 5.10 8.10
C TYR A 23 14.19 4.69 8.56
N ALA A 24 14.27 4.02 9.70
CA ALA A 24 15.41 3.18 10.05
C ALA A 24 15.54 2.06 9.02
N THR A 25 16.77 1.63 8.78
CA THR A 25 17.09 0.49 7.91
C THR A 25 17.70 -0.65 8.70
N ASN A 26 17.54 -1.89 8.20
CA ASN A 26 18.30 -3.03 8.69
C ASN A 26 19.63 -3.18 7.92
N SER A 27 20.39 -4.23 8.24
CA SER A 27 21.67 -4.54 7.58
C SER A 27 21.54 -4.90 6.09
N SER A 28 20.34 -5.26 5.61
CA SER A 28 20.08 -5.49 4.19
C SER A 28 19.62 -4.22 3.45
N GLY A 29 19.57 -3.07 4.13
CA GLY A 29 19.09 -1.81 3.56
C GLY A 29 17.56 -1.70 3.48
N LYS A 30 16.82 -2.71 3.96
CA LYS A 30 15.36 -2.66 4.03
C LYS A 30 14.94 -1.64 5.08
N GLN A 31 14.08 -0.70 4.68
CA GLN A 31 13.44 0.24 5.57
C GLN A 31 12.48 -0.49 6.51
N ILE A 32 12.24 0.03 7.70
CA ILE A 32 11.40 -0.62 8.72
C ILE A 32 10.42 0.39 9.28
N TYR A 33 9.15 0.04 9.41
CA TYR A 33 8.16 0.91 10.04
C TYR A 33 8.40 1.05 11.55
N ALA A 34 8.25 2.26 12.07
CA ALA A 34 8.07 2.50 13.50
C ALA A 34 6.72 1.93 13.96
N LYS A 35 6.62 1.53 15.22
CA LYS A 35 5.43 0.95 15.83
C LYS A 35 4.84 1.82 16.94
N ASP A 36 3.52 1.81 17.07
CA ASP A 36 2.85 2.35 18.25
C ASP A 36 2.98 1.40 19.44
N SER A 37 2.46 1.83 20.59
CA SER A 37 2.48 1.06 21.84
C SER A 37 1.70 -0.26 21.78
N THR A 38 0.85 -0.44 20.77
CA THR A 38 0.10 -1.69 20.52
C THR A 38 0.84 -2.63 19.57
N GLY A 39 1.97 -2.18 19.01
CA GLY A 39 2.75 -2.91 18.02
C GLY A 39 2.27 -2.73 16.59
N LYS A 40 1.27 -1.87 16.35
CA LYS A 40 0.83 -1.50 15.00
C LYS A 40 1.92 -0.65 14.36
N GLU A 41 2.32 -1.02 13.16
CA GLU A 41 3.25 -0.23 12.34
C GLU A 41 2.59 1.09 11.92
N ILE A 42 3.38 2.15 11.73
CA ILE A 42 2.90 3.50 11.45
C ILE A 42 3.62 4.00 10.21
N TYR A 43 2.92 4.58 9.25
CA TYR A 43 3.55 5.24 8.10
C TYR A 43 4.32 6.48 8.52
N ALA A 44 5.50 6.68 7.91
CA ALA A 44 6.21 7.95 8.02
C ALA A 44 5.50 9.04 7.19
N GLN A 45 5.64 10.29 7.60
CA GLN A 45 5.01 11.46 6.97
C GLN A 45 6.01 12.55 6.58
N ASN A 46 5.69 13.29 5.52
CA ASN A 46 6.50 14.43 5.07
C ASN A 46 6.03 15.74 5.72
N ASN A 47 6.69 16.85 5.40
CA ASN A 47 6.35 18.18 5.90
C ASN A 47 4.93 18.67 5.52
N LYS A 48 4.29 18.04 4.54
CA LYS A 48 2.91 18.29 4.12
C LYS A 48 1.91 17.33 4.77
N GLN A 49 2.34 16.55 5.76
CA GLN A 49 1.54 15.51 6.42
C GLN A 49 1.08 14.40 5.47
N GLU A 50 1.75 14.25 4.33
CA GLU A 50 1.49 13.14 3.43
C GLU A 50 2.29 11.93 3.90
N LEU A 51 1.58 10.83 4.14
CA LEU A 51 2.19 9.55 4.47
C LEU A 51 2.89 8.97 3.23
N TYR A 52 3.94 8.16 3.42
CA TYR A 52 4.58 7.38 2.35
C TYR A 52 5.04 6.01 2.84
N TYR A 53 5.36 5.12 1.91
CA TYR A 53 5.73 3.74 2.17
C TYR A 53 7.23 3.56 2.48
N ALA A 54 7.53 2.56 3.31
CA ALA A 54 8.86 1.99 3.45
C ALA A 54 9.19 1.11 2.23
N LYS A 55 10.49 0.98 1.93
CA LYS A 55 11.02 0.23 0.78
C LYS A 55 11.90 -0.97 1.16
N ASP A 56 11.82 -2.00 0.32
CA ASP A 56 12.64 -3.21 0.32
C ASP A 56 13.12 -3.45 -1.13
N ASN A 57 14.43 -3.37 -1.36
CA ASN A 57 15.02 -3.46 -2.71
C ASN A 57 14.28 -2.59 -3.75
N GLU A 58 14.14 -1.30 -3.45
CA GLU A 58 13.47 -0.28 -4.28
C GLU A 58 11.94 -0.38 -4.39
N SER A 59 11.35 -1.54 -4.07
CA SER A 59 9.90 -1.71 -4.03
C SER A 59 9.33 -1.29 -2.68
N GLU A 60 8.16 -0.65 -2.70
CA GLU A 60 7.42 -0.28 -1.51
C GLU A 60 6.69 -1.48 -0.92
N TYR A 61 6.41 -1.43 0.38
CA TYR A 61 5.59 -2.44 1.04
C TYR A 61 4.73 -1.85 2.15
N TYR A 62 3.60 -2.48 2.47
CA TYR A 62 2.63 -1.96 3.42
C TYR A 62 3.07 -2.08 4.89
N ALA A 63 2.66 -1.10 5.70
CA ALA A 63 2.65 -1.23 7.15
C ALA A 63 1.57 -2.22 7.58
N LYS A 64 1.82 -2.90 8.71
CA LYS A 64 0.96 -3.94 9.26
C LYS A 64 0.32 -3.55 10.59
N ASN A 65 -0.94 -3.95 10.74
CA ASN A 65 -1.64 -3.97 12.01
C ASN A 65 -2.07 -5.41 12.31
N GLN A 66 -1.57 -6.00 13.41
CA GLN A 66 -1.84 -7.40 13.76
C GLN A 66 -1.54 -8.38 12.60
N GLY A 67 -0.47 -8.12 11.85
CA GLY A 67 -0.04 -8.93 10.70
C GLY A 67 -0.76 -8.64 9.38
N VAL A 68 -1.83 -7.84 9.41
CA VAL A 68 -2.62 -7.46 8.24
C VAL A 68 -2.11 -6.15 7.64
N ASP A 69 -1.94 -6.11 6.32
CA ASP A 69 -1.54 -4.88 5.63
C ASP A 69 -2.67 -3.85 5.69
N TYR A 70 -2.34 -2.57 5.78
CA TYR A 70 -3.34 -1.52 5.69
C TYR A 70 -2.85 -0.35 4.84
N TYR A 71 -3.75 0.27 4.08
CA TYR A 71 -3.40 1.32 3.14
C TYR A 71 -2.89 2.61 3.80
N ASN A 72 -1.92 3.25 3.14
CA ASN A 72 -1.63 4.66 3.31
C ASN A 72 -2.85 5.50 2.88
N LYS A 73 -3.15 6.55 3.64
CA LYS A 73 -4.26 7.47 3.36
C LYS A 73 -3.75 8.90 3.17
N LYS A 74 -4.21 9.56 2.10
CA LYS A 74 -4.03 11.01 1.89
C LYS A 74 -5.28 11.81 2.30
N ILE A 75 -5.22 13.13 2.10
CA ILE A 75 -6.35 14.06 2.22
C ILE A 75 -7.56 13.51 1.45
N ASN A 76 -8.75 13.65 2.01
CA ASN A 76 -10.03 13.13 1.50
C ASN A 76 -10.18 11.59 1.54
N ASN A 77 -9.53 10.92 2.49
CA ASN A 77 -9.68 9.46 2.72
C ASN A 77 -9.38 8.60 1.48
N LYS A 78 -8.49 9.08 0.62
CA LYS A 78 -8.00 8.30 -0.51
C LYS A 78 -6.90 7.37 -0.04
N GLU A 79 -7.16 6.07 -0.12
CA GLU A 79 -6.15 5.03 0.01
C GLU A 79 -5.18 5.11 -1.18
N ILE A 80 -3.95 4.65 -1.03
CA ILE A 80 -2.91 4.73 -2.09
C ILE A 80 -2.23 3.39 -2.20
N TYR A 81 -1.98 2.90 -3.41
CA TYR A 81 -1.23 1.65 -3.57
C TYR A 81 0.27 1.84 -3.31
N ALA A 82 0.90 0.85 -2.67
CA ALA A 82 2.36 0.71 -2.69
C ALA A 82 2.79 0.34 -4.12
N LYS A 83 4.06 0.59 -4.48
CA LYS A 83 4.56 0.31 -5.82
C LYS A 83 5.79 -0.57 -5.87
N TYR A 84 5.88 -1.40 -6.90
CA TYR A 84 7.13 -2.04 -7.29
C TYR A 84 8.10 -1.02 -7.87
N SER A 85 9.37 -1.40 -8.02
CA SER A 85 10.41 -0.55 -8.63
C SER A 85 10.12 -0.18 -10.10
N ASN A 86 9.22 -0.90 -10.77
CA ASN A 86 8.76 -0.62 -12.13
C ASN A 86 7.50 0.27 -12.17
N ASP A 87 7.13 0.92 -11.05
CA ASP A 87 5.95 1.76 -10.86
C ASP A 87 4.58 1.06 -10.91
N GLU A 88 4.54 -0.27 -11.01
CA GLU A 88 3.30 -1.03 -10.90
C GLU A 88 2.78 -1.03 -9.46
N GLU A 89 1.47 -0.86 -9.30
CA GLU A 89 0.81 -0.81 -8.01
C GLU A 89 0.61 -2.21 -7.40
N ILE A 90 0.78 -2.33 -6.08
CA ILE A 90 0.76 -3.57 -5.30
C ILE A 90 -0.50 -3.56 -4.43
N TYR A 91 -1.28 -4.64 -4.39
CA TYR A 91 -2.38 -4.76 -3.43
C TYR A 91 -1.91 -5.01 -1.99
N ALA A 92 -2.55 -4.36 -1.02
CA ALA A 92 -2.47 -4.76 0.39
C ALA A 92 -3.12 -6.12 0.60
N LYS A 93 -2.60 -6.92 1.54
CA LYS A 93 -3.12 -8.25 1.85
C LYS A 93 -3.80 -8.36 3.21
N ASP A 94 -4.90 -9.11 3.26
CA ASP A 94 -5.55 -9.53 4.49
C ASP A 94 -4.72 -10.60 5.24
N GLY A 95 -5.15 -10.95 6.45
CA GLY A 95 -4.49 -12.00 7.26
C GLY A 95 -4.53 -13.41 6.65
N ASN A 96 -5.34 -13.62 5.61
CA ASN A 96 -5.41 -14.88 4.87
C ASN A 96 -4.55 -14.87 3.60
N GLY A 97 -3.95 -13.73 3.25
CA GLY A 97 -3.16 -13.53 2.04
C GLY A 97 -3.99 -13.14 0.81
N ASN A 98 -5.26 -12.76 0.98
CA ASN A 98 -6.09 -12.22 -0.10
C ASN A 98 -5.81 -10.73 -0.29
N ASP A 99 -5.87 -10.26 -1.52
CA ASP A 99 -5.76 -8.85 -1.85
C ASP A 99 -7.00 -8.08 -1.39
N ILE A 100 -6.78 -6.87 -0.88
CA ILE A 100 -7.80 -5.92 -0.44
C ILE A 100 -7.84 -4.78 -1.45
N ALA A 101 -8.97 -4.44 -2.06
CA ALA A 101 -9.03 -3.27 -2.94
C ALA A 101 -8.98 -1.94 -2.17
N ALA A 102 -8.26 -0.95 -2.70
CA ALA A 102 -8.21 0.39 -2.12
C ALA A 102 -9.51 1.18 -2.34
N LEU A 103 -9.76 2.14 -1.46
CA LEU A 103 -10.92 3.02 -1.45
C LEU A 103 -10.54 4.48 -1.75
N ASP A 104 -11.33 5.13 -2.60
CA ASP A 104 -11.34 6.58 -2.80
C ASP A 104 -12.74 7.07 -2.45
N ASN A 105 -12.89 7.83 -1.35
CA ASN A 105 -14.19 8.29 -0.85
C ASN A 105 -15.21 7.14 -0.72
N ASN A 106 -14.79 6.03 -0.09
CA ASN A 106 -15.56 4.78 0.08
C ASN A 106 -15.94 4.07 -1.22
N LYS A 107 -15.36 4.44 -2.35
CA LYS A 107 -15.53 3.74 -3.63
C LYS A 107 -14.26 2.99 -3.95
N PHE A 108 -14.39 1.69 -4.18
CA PHE A 108 -13.26 0.86 -4.60
C PHE A 108 -12.61 1.36 -5.89
N TYR A 109 -11.31 1.22 -6.03
CA TYR A 109 -10.68 1.42 -7.33
C TYR A 109 -9.51 0.44 -7.47
N TYR A 110 -9.18 0.08 -8.70
CA TYR A 110 -8.17 -0.94 -8.98
C TYR A 110 -6.77 -0.35 -9.05
N ALA A 111 -5.79 -1.21 -8.83
CA ALA A 111 -4.39 -0.91 -8.99
C ALA A 111 -4.05 -0.70 -10.48
N MET A 112 -3.06 0.14 -10.74
CA MET A 112 -2.61 0.54 -12.07
C MET A 112 -1.28 -0.13 -12.43
N ASN A 113 -1.06 -0.36 -13.71
CA ASN A 113 0.25 -0.72 -14.24
C ASN A 113 1.13 0.54 -14.43
N LYS A 114 2.38 0.33 -14.86
CA LYS A 114 3.35 1.39 -15.17
C LYS A 114 2.87 2.40 -16.24
N GLU A 115 1.97 1.99 -17.14
CA GLU A 115 1.41 2.86 -18.20
C GLU A 115 0.25 3.74 -17.70
N GLY A 116 -0.22 3.48 -16.47
CA GLY A 116 -1.38 4.13 -15.85
C GLY A 116 -2.71 3.50 -16.25
N ASP A 117 -2.69 2.30 -16.82
CA ASP A 117 -3.89 1.55 -17.13
C ASP A 117 -4.34 0.69 -15.93
N GLN A 118 -5.65 0.50 -15.76
CA GLN A 118 -6.20 -0.48 -14.81
C GLN A 118 -6.02 -1.93 -15.28
N ILE A 119 -5.16 -2.19 -16.27
CA ILE A 119 -5.18 -3.40 -17.11
C ILE A 119 -4.87 -4.69 -16.33
N TYR A 120 -4.15 -4.66 -15.20
CA TYR A 120 -3.46 -5.87 -14.76
C TYR A 120 -3.82 -6.50 -13.40
N ILE A 121 -4.64 -5.90 -12.56
CA ILE A 121 -4.68 -6.39 -11.18
C ILE A 121 -6.10 -6.35 -10.64
N TYR A 122 -6.82 -7.46 -10.80
CA TYR A 122 -7.93 -7.74 -9.88
C TYR A 122 -7.32 -8.13 -8.54
N PRO A 123 -8.00 -7.81 -7.43
CA PRO A 123 -7.73 -8.47 -6.18
C PRO A 123 -7.77 -9.99 -6.40
N ARG A 124 -6.72 -10.68 -5.98
CA ARG A 124 -6.62 -12.12 -5.99
C ARG A 124 -6.79 -12.66 -4.59
N ASN A 125 -7.44 -13.81 -4.47
CA ASN A 125 -7.39 -14.56 -3.23
C ASN A 125 -5.99 -15.21 -3.05
N ARG A 126 -5.74 -15.79 -1.89
CA ARG A 126 -4.47 -16.47 -1.56
C ARG A 126 -4.06 -17.58 -2.53
N PHE A 127 -4.99 -18.08 -3.34
CA PHE A 127 -4.75 -19.11 -4.35
C PHE A 127 -4.47 -18.52 -5.75
N GLY A 128 -4.41 -17.19 -5.87
CA GLY A 128 -4.18 -16.50 -7.14
C GLY A 128 -5.45 -16.30 -7.98
N ASN A 129 -6.63 -16.68 -7.49
CA ASN A 129 -7.87 -16.50 -8.23
C ASN A 129 -8.35 -15.06 -8.12
N GLU A 130 -8.60 -14.45 -9.27
CA GLU A 130 -9.12 -13.09 -9.40
C GLU A 130 -10.61 -13.04 -9.02
N PHE A 131 -11.02 -11.99 -8.32
CA PHE A 131 -12.43 -11.79 -7.99
C PHE A 131 -12.88 -10.35 -8.20
N LYS A 132 -14.16 -10.21 -8.55
CA LYS A 132 -14.82 -8.93 -8.75
C LYS A 132 -15.16 -8.32 -7.40
N VAL A 133 -14.84 -7.04 -7.24
CA VAL A 133 -15.50 -6.18 -6.25
C VAL A 133 -16.78 -5.67 -6.89
N GLU A 134 -17.94 -5.90 -6.25
CA GLU A 134 -19.27 -5.76 -6.86
C GLU A 134 -19.45 -4.49 -7.72
N ASN A 135 -20.11 -4.67 -8.87
CA ASN A 135 -20.45 -3.60 -9.83
C ASN A 135 -19.31 -2.75 -10.41
N LYS A 136 -18.06 -3.22 -10.40
CA LYS A 136 -16.94 -2.52 -11.08
C LYS A 136 -16.37 -3.29 -12.28
N PHE A 137 -15.88 -2.51 -13.24
CA PHE A 137 -15.21 -2.91 -14.48
C PHE A 137 -13.81 -2.29 -14.49
N THR A 138 -12.83 -2.96 -15.10
CA THR A 138 -11.52 -2.35 -15.38
C THR A 138 -11.53 -1.73 -16.76
N ILE A 139 -10.87 -0.58 -16.87
CA ILE A 139 -10.83 0.19 -18.11
C ILE A 139 -9.36 0.49 -18.45
N SER A 140 -8.96 0.31 -19.70
CA SER A 140 -7.67 0.81 -20.18
C SER A 140 -7.63 2.34 -20.09
N LYS A 141 -6.45 2.93 -20.15
CA LYS A 141 -6.25 4.38 -20.32
C LYS A 141 -6.97 4.92 -21.56
N SER A 142 -7.17 4.07 -22.57
CA SER A 142 -7.96 4.38 -23.77
C SER A 142 -9.48 4.25 -23.60
N GLY A 143 -9.98 3.94 -22.42
CA GLY A 143 -11.43 3.88 -22.15
C GLY A 143 -12.09 2.53 -22.48
N VAL A 144 -11.32 1.50 -22.82
CA VAL A 144 -11.85 0.17 -23.20
C VAL A 144 -12.09 -0.67 -21.96
N ILE A 145 -13.29 -1.24 -21.82
CA ILE A 145 -13.59 -2.22 -20.78
C ILE A 145 -12.80 -3.51 -21.04
N ILE A 146 -11.98 -3.93 -20.08
CA ILE A 146 -11.14 -5.14 -20.18
C ILE A 146 -11.78 -6.31 -19.41
N TYR A 147 -12.60 -6.02 -18.40
CA TYR A 147 -13.24 -7.05 -17.57
C TYR A 147 -14.65 -6.68 -17.07
N PRO A 148 -15.56 -7.66 -16.89
CA PRO A 148 -15.38 -9.09 -17.17
C PRO A 148 -15.11 -9.34 -18.64
N LYS A 149 -14.13 -10.23 -18.94
CA LYS A 149 -13.98 -10.73 -20.31
C LYS A 149 -15.37 -11.20 -20.71
N SER A 150 -15.90 -10.62 -21.78
CA SER A 150 -17.18 -11.06 -22.28
C SER A 150 -17.04 -12.57 -22.50
N LYS A 151 -18.07 -13.37 -22.21
CA LYS A 151 -18.01 -14.83 -22.42
C LYS A 151 -17.69 -15.20 -23.89
N ASN A 152 -17.58 -14.19 -24.78
CA ASN A 152 -17.31 -14.27 -26.22
C ASN A 152 -16.16 -13.36 -26.70
N GLY A 153 -15.13 -13.06 -25.89
CA GLY A 153 -13.94 -12.32 -26.37
C GLY A 153 -13.13 -11.69 -25.26
#